data_AF-A0A1W9U6Z8-F1
#
_entry.id   AF-A0A1W9U6Z8-F1
#
_cell.length_a   1.000
_cell.length_b   1.000
_cell.length_c   1.000
_cell.angle_alpha   90.00
_cell.angle_beta   90.00
_cell.angle_gamma   90.00
#
_symmetry.space_group_name_H-M   'P 1'
#
loop_
_entity.id
_entity.type
_entity.pdbx_description
1 polymer ?
#
loop_
_entity_poly.entity_id
_entity_poly.type
_entity_poly.pdbx_seq_one_letter_code
_entity_poly.pdbx_strand_id
1 'polypeptide(L)'
;MWYSSVKVGIVEIDMDHYNIDTMLQLYSSDRVPESYLPQIISALIKHFDTEEGIIDRMGHEFPQEHKDEHANLTKVLEAKLTNWQAGDLDGKDFVEEVRQLLLLHVAEYDVLLGDGDIV
;
A
#
# COMPACT_ATOMS: atom_id res chain seq x y z
N MET A 1 1.31 13.81 1.04
CA MET A 1 0.41 13.73 -0.13
C MET A 1 1.22 13.34 -1.35
N TRP A 2 2.00 12.26 -1.25
CA TRP A 2 2.87 11.78 -2.33
C TRP A 2 2.29 10.49 -2.93
N TYR A 3 1.87 9.54 -2.08
CA TYR A 3 1.19 8.33 -2.52
C TYR A 3 -0.23 8.62 -3.07
N SER A 4 -0.89 9.66 -2.55
CA SER A 4 -2.18 10.17 -3.08
C SER A 4 -2.07 11.09 -4.30
N SER A 5 -0.85 11.34 -4.81
CA SER A 5 -0.66 12.22 -5.98
C SER A 5 -1.00 11.53 -7.30
N VAL A 6 -0.97 10.20 -7.31
CA VAL A 6 -1.35 9.37 -8.45
C VAL A 6 -2.79 8.93 -8.26
N LYS A 7 -3.62 9.22 -9.26
CA LYS A 7 -5.00 8.78 -9.30
C LYS A 7 -5.10 7.57 -10.20
N VAL A 8 -5.67 6.51 -9.65
CA VAL A 8 -6.11 5.32 -10.39
C VAL A 8 -7.46 5.61 -11.03
N GLY A 9 -8.28 6.52 -10.48
CA GLY A 9 -9.59 6.84 -11.05
C GLY A 9 -10.73 5.94 -10.59
N ILE A 10 -10.42 4.94 -9.75
CA ILE A 10 -11.39 4.19 -8.95
C ILE A 10 -11.45 4.86 -7.57
N VAL A 11 -12.61 5.44 -7.22
CA VAL A 11 -12.76 6.32 -6.05
C VAL A 11 -12.34 5.63 -4.75
N GLU A 12 -12.73 4.37 -4.59
CA GLU A 12 -12.42 3.57 -3.41
C GLU A 12 -10.91 3.31 -3.26
N ILE A 13 -10.22 3.02 -4.37
CA ILE A 13 -8.76 2.80 -4.40
C ILE A 13 -8.03 4.12 -4.11
N ASP A 14 -8.41 5.21 -4.79
CA ASP A 14 -7.85 6.54 -4.56
C ASP A 14 -8.03 7.02 -3.09
N MET A 15 -9.15 6.65 -2.47
CA MET A 15 -9.39 6.92 -1.04
C MET A 15 -8.47 6.11 -0.13
N ASP A 16 -8.25 4.83 -0.41
CA ASP A 16 -7.32 4.01 0.35
C ASP A 16 -5.89 4.54 0.22
N HIS A 17 -5.46 4.95 -0.98
CA HIS A 17 -4.18 5.63 -1.18
C HIS A 17 -4.04 6.88 -0.30
N TYR A 18 -5.06 7.72 -0.26
CA TYR A 18 -5.07 8.90 0.60
C TYR A 18 -4.97 8.55 2.09
N ASN A 19 -5.72 7.54 2.54
CA ASN A 19 -5.74 7.13 3.94
C ASN A 19 -4.38 6.57 4.37
N ILE A 20 -3.76 5.74 3.53
CA ILE A 20 -2.42 5.18 3.75
C ILE A 20 -1.36 6.29 3.81
N ASP A 21 -1.35 7.22 2.84
CA ASP A 21 -0.41 8.36 2.83
C ASP A 21 -0.54 9.17 4.12
N THR A 22 -1.78 9.39 4.57
CA THR A 22 -2.09 10.10 5.81
C THR A 22 -1.54 9.36 7.04
N MET A 23 -1.74 8.04 7.13
CA MET A 23 -1.22 7.23 8.23
C MET A 23 0.31 7.28 8.29
N LEU A 24 0.99 7.12 7.14
CA LEU A 24 2.45 7.23 7.04
C LEU A 24 2.93 8.63 7.42
N GLN A 25 2.22 9.69 7.01
CA GLN A 25 2.57 11.07 7.36
C GLN A 25 2.40 11.36 8.86
N LEU A 26 1.31 10.89 9.46
CA LEU A 26 1.10 11.03 10.91
C LEU A 26 2.22 10.33 11.68
N TYR A 27 2.63 9.13 11.26
CA TYR A 27 3.74 8.40 11.84
C TYR A 27 5.06 9.17 11.71
N SER A 28 5.44 9.60 10.50
CA SER A 28 6.69 10.35 10.28
C SER A 28 6.78 11.67 11.07
N SER A 29 5.63 12.27 11.40
CA SER A 29 5.54 13.52 12.14
C SER A 29 5.52 13.36 13.66
N ASP A 30 5.77 12.14 14.17
CA ASP A 30 5.71 11.77 15.59
C ASP A 30 4.35 12.12 16.24
N ARG A 31 3.29 12.24 15.43
CA ARG A 31 1.92 12.55 15.88
C ARG A 31 1.15 11.31 16.33
N VAL A 32 1.66 10.13 16.02
CA VAL A 32 1.16 8.84 16.51
C VAL A 32 2.31 8.04 17.12
N PRO A 33 2.04 7.23 18.15
CA PRO A 33 3.09 6.44 18.81
C PRO A 33 3.58 5.31 17.91
N GLU A 34 4.80 4.82 18.15
CA GLU A 34 5.40 3.73 17.36
C GLU A 34 4.53 2.46 17.31
N SER A 35 3.73 2.21 18.35
CA SER A 35 2.78 1.10 18.43
C SER A 35 1.69 1.12 17.34
N TYR A 36 1.59 2.19 16.56
CA TYR A 36 0.72 2.26 15.38
C TYR A 36 1.29 1.59 14.14
N LEU A 37 2.61 1.32 14.08
CA LEU A 37 3.24 0.75 12.88
C LEU A 37 2.59 -0.57 12.41
N PRO A 38 2.24 -1.53 13.30
CA PRO A 38 1.52 -2.74 12.88
C PRO A 38 0.15 -2.46 12.26
N GLN A 39 -0.54 -1.40 12.69
CA GLN A 39 -1.85 -1.02 12.14
C GLN A 39 -1.71 -0.46 10.72
N ILE A 40 -0.67 0.34 10.48
CA ILE A 40 -0.34 0.85 9.15
C ILE A 40 -0.09 -0.32 8.19
N ILE A 41 0.68 -1.31 8.64
CA ILE A 41 0.98 -2.50 7.82
C ILE A 41 -0.24 -3.37 7.56
N SER A 42 -1.07 -3.58 8.57
CA SER A 42 -2.32 -4.30 8.37
C SER A 42 -3.25 -3.57 7.39
N ALA A 43 -3.27 -2.24 7.41
CA ALA A 43 -4.06 -1.46 6.45
C ALA A 43 -3.52 -1.57 5.02
N LEU A 44 -2.19 -1.58 4.85
CA LEU A 44 -1.54 -1.78 3.54
C LEU A 44 -1.83 -3.15 2.94
N ILE A 45 -1.66 -4.21 3.72
CA ILE A 45 -1.93 -5.57 3.26
C ILE A 45 -3.42 -5.73 2.91
N LYS A 46 -4.30 -5.18 3.74
CA LYS A 46 -5.75 -5.21 3.48
C LYS A 46 -6.13 -4.43 2.23
N HIS A 47 -5.39 -3.38 1.88
CA HIS A 47 -5.65 -2.59 0.70
C HIS A 47 -5.47 -3.44 -0.57
N PHE A 48 -4.42 -4.26 -0.65
CA PHE A 48 -4.23 -5.22 -1.76
C PHE A 48 -5.45 -6.15 -1.98
N ASP A 49 -5.96 -6.75 -0.90
CA ASP A 49 -7.18 -7.57 -0.95
C ASP A 49 -8.42 -6.75 -1.41
N THR A 50 -8.44 -5.47 -1.05
CA THR A 50 -9.55 -4.55 -1.38
C THR A 50 -9.55 -4.21 -2.86
N GLU A 51 -8.38 -3.98 -3.47
CA GLU A 51 -8.27 -3.75 -4.92
C GLU A 51 -8.76 -4.96 -5.71
N GLU A 52 -8.24 -6.15 -5.38
CA GLU A 52 -8.65 -7.40 -6.03
C GLU A 52 -10.17 -7.60 -5.95
N GLY A 53 -10.75 -7.36 -4.77
CA GLY A 53 -12.19 -7.46 -4.57
C GLY A 53 -13.01 -6.34 -5.24
N ILE A 54 -12.44 -5.15 -5.47
CA ILE A 54 -13.11 -4.09 -6.22
C ILE A 54 -13.19 -4.47 -7.70
N ILE A 55 -12.08 -4.88 -8.29
CA ILE A 55 -12.00 -5.24 -9.72
C ILE A 55 -12.88 -6.46 -10.04
N ASP A 56 -12.86 -7.50 -9.17
CA ASP A 56 -13.75 -8.65 -9.30
C ASP A 56 -15.24 -8.23 -9.27
N ARG A 57 -15.62 -7.31 -8.37
CA ARG A 57 -16.98 -6.76 -8.30
C ARG A 57 -17.37 -5.89 -9.49
N MET A 58 -16.40 -5.29 -10.17
CA MET A 58 -16.61 -4.58 -11.43
C MET A 58 -16.78 -5.53 -12.62
N GLY A 59 -16.58 -6.84 -12.41
CA GLY A 59 -16.76 -7.88 -13.43
C GLY A 59 -15.53 -8.10 -14.32
N HIS A 60 -14.36 -7.65 -13.86
CA HIS A 60 -13.10 -7.79 -14.57
C HIS A 60 -12.17 -8.79 -13.86
N GLU A 61 -11.28 -9.42 -14.63
CA GLU A 61 -10.23 -10.28 -14.07
C GLU A 61 -9.07 -9.41 -13.56
N PHE A 62 -8.68 -9.61 -12.30
CA PHE A 62 -7.52 -8.92 -11.75
C PHE A 62 -6.23 -9.57 -12.27
N PRO A 63 -5.29 -8.82 -12.88
CA PRO A 63 -4.10 -9.39 -13.50
C PRO A 63 -3.27 -10.24 -12.54
N GLN A 64 -2.90 -11.46 -12.96
CA GLN A 64 -2.13 -12.37 -12.10
C GLN A 64 -0.77 -11.79 -11.69
N GLU A 65 -0.11 -11.04 -12.57
CA GLU A 65 1.16 -10.37 -12.26
C GLU A 65 1.02 -9.35 -11.13
N HIS A 66 -0.12 -8.63 -11.07
CA HIS A 66 -0.41 -7.69 -9.99
C HIS A 66 -0.67 -8.42 -8.67
N LYS A 67 -1.38 -9.57 -8.69
CA LYS A 67 -1.54 -10.42 -7.50
C LYS A 67 -0.22 -10.97 -6.98
N ASP A 68 0.66 -11.38 -7.90
CA ASP A 68 1.99 -11.88 -7.54
C ASP A 68 2.82 -10.78 -6.88
N GLU A 69 2.68 -9.53 -7.34
CA GLU A 69 3.32 -8.38 -6.69
C GLU A 69 2.69 -8.06 -5.33
N HIS A 70 1.36 -8.10 -5.17
CA HIS A 70 0.72 -8.00 -3.85
C HIS A 70 1.25 -9.03 -2.86
N ALA A 71 1.40 -10.29 -3.30
CA ALA A 71 1.94 -11.36 -2.48
C ALA A 71 3.43 -11.13 -2.13
N ASN A 72 4.20 -10.53 -3.04
CA ASN A 72 5.59 -10.16 -2.80
C ASN A 72 5.69 -9.01 -1.79
N LEU A 73 4.97 -7.91 -2.00
CA LEU A 73 4.93 -6.75 -1.10
C LEU A 73 4.44 -7.14 0.29
N THR A 74 3.43 -8.00 0.40
CA THR A 74 2.95 -8.52 1.69
C THR A 74 4.09 -9.18 2.47
N LYS A 75 4.86 -10.07 1.84
CA LYS A 75 6.02 -10.72 2.49
C LYS A 75 7.09 -9.71 2.89
N VAL A 76 7.36 -8.72 2.05
CA VAL A 76 8.33 -7.64 2.35
C VAL A 76 7.87 -6.83 3.56
N LEU A 77 6.60 -6.43 3.61
CA LEU A 77 6.03 -5.65 4.71
C LEU A 77 6.04 -6.46 6.03
N GLU A 78 5.69 -7.74 5.99
CA GLU A 78 5.75 -8.64 7.16
C GLU A 78 7.19 -8.83 7.67
N ALA A 79 8.15 -9.01 6.76
CA ALA A 79 9.57 -9.14 7.10
C ALA A 79 10.10 -7.85 7.74
N LYS A 80 9.77 -6.68 7.18
CA LYS A 80 10.15 -5.40 7.77
C LYS A 80 9.50 -5.19 9.13
N LEU A 81 8.24 -5.58 9.31
CA LEU A 81 7.55 -5.49 10.61
C LEU A 81 8.26 -6.36 11.66
N THR A 82 8.69 -7.56 11.26
CA THR A 82 9.47 -8.47 12.12
C THR A 82 10.81 -7.84 12.52
N ASN A 83 11.54 -7.23 11.57
CA ASN A 83 12.81 -6.56 11.85
C ASN A 83 12.63 -5.35 12.78
N TRP A 84 11.57 -4.56 12.58
CA TRP A 84 11.25 -3.45 13.48
C TRP A 84 10.92 -3.95 14.89
N GLN A 85 10.13 -5.02 15.02
CA GLN A 85 9.81 -5.63 16.33
C GLN A 85 11.05 -6.18 17.04
N ALA A 86 12.06 -6.64 16.28
CA ALA A 86 13.34 -7.08 16.81
C ALA A 86 14.27 -5.92 17.23
N GLY A 87 13.93 -4.68 16.86
CA GLY A 87 14.78 -3.49 17.08
C GLY A 87 15.90 -3.33 16.05
N ASP A 88 15.88 -4.10 14.96
CA ASP A 88 16.89 -4.09 13.90
C ASP A 88 16.62 -3.02 12.82
N LEU A 89 15.46 -2.36 12.89
CA LEU A 89 15.03 -1.35 11.93
C LEU A 89 14.36 -0.17 12.66
N ASP A 90 14.80 1.05 12.38
CA ASP A 90 14.17 2.27 12.89
C ASP A 90 12.80 2.49 12.22
N GLY A 91 11.83 2.96 12.99
CA GLY A 91 10.47 3.17 12.50
C GLY A 91 10.36 4.22 11.39
N LYS A 92 11.23 5.25 11.39
CA LYS A 92 11.22 6.29 10.36
C LYS A 92 11.84 5.79 9.06
N ASP A 93 12.95 5.05 9.16
CA ASP A 93 13.55 4.38 8.00
C ASP A 93 12.58 3.38 7.37
N PHE A 94 11.90 2.59 8.20
CA PHE A 94 10.82 1.70 7.75
C PHE A 94 9.75 2.46 6.95
N VAL A 95 9.24 3.57 7.47
CA VAL A 95 8.14 4.30 6.83
C VAL A 95 8.57 4.91 5.51
N GLU A 96 9.80 5.39 5.42
CA GLU A 96 10.34 5.93 4.17
C GLU A 96 10.51 4.83 3.11
N GLU A 97 11.02 3.66 3.49
CA GLU A 97 11.11 2.51 2.59
C GLU A 97 9.73 2.05 2.11
N VAL A 98 8.75 1.98 3.02
CA VAL A 98 7.36 1.63 2.67
C VAL A 98 6.77 2.65 1.70
N ARG A 99 7.01 3.95 1.89
CA ARG A 99 6.55 4.98 0.94
C ARG A 99 7.11 4.77 -0.46
N GLN A 100 8.40 4.45 -0.57
CA GLN A 100 9.04 4.25 -1.87
C GLN A 100 8.49 3.01 -2.58
N LEU A 101 8.29 1.91 -1.85
CA LEU A 101 7.68 0.68 -2.38
C LEU A 101 6.28 0.97 -2.93
N LEU A 102 5.46 1.68 -2.17
CA LEU A 102 4.08 1.98 -2.53
C LEU A 102 3.98 2.95 -3.71
N LEU A 103 4.89 3.92 -3.79
CA LEU A 103 4.94 4.84 -4.94
C LEU A 103 5.31 4.09 -6.23
N LEU A 104 6.24 3.14 -6.16
CA LEU A 104 6.60 2.31 -7.30
C LEU A 104 5.42 1.42 -7.71
N HIS A 105 4.79 0.77 -6.74
CA HIS A 105 3.64 -0.10 -6.95
C HIS A 105 2.50 0.61 -7.69
N VAL A 106 2.08 1.79 -7.22
CA VAL A 106 1.02 2.55 -7.89
C VAL A 106 1.40 2.94 -9.30
N ALA A 107 2.65 3.38 -9.50
CA ALA A 107 3.11 3.85 -10.80
C ALA A 107 3.25 2.73 -11.84
N GLU A 108 3.51 1.49 -11.42
CA GLU A 108 3.72 0.35 -12.31
C GLU A 108 2.48 -0.52 -12.47
N TYR A 109 1.65 -0.64 -11.43
CA TYR A 109 0.53 -1.57 -11.36
C TYR A 109 -0.81 -0.83 -11.27
N ASP A 110 -1.04 -0.03 -10.22
CA ASP A 110 -2.40 0.45 -9.92
C ASP A 110 -2.93 1.41 -10.98
N VAL A 111 -2.08 2.21 -11.64
CA VAL A 111 -2.51 3.06 -12.77
C VAL A 111 -3.14 2.26 -13.91
N LEU A 112 -2.75 1.00 -14.09
CA LEU A 112 -3.28 0.13 -15.14
C LEU A 112 -4.72 -0.33 -14.84
N LEU A 113 -5.13 -0.33 -13.56
CA LEU A 113 -6.51 -0.63 -13.16
C LEU A 113 -7.49 0.45 -13.64
N GLY A 114 -7.01 1.69 -13.75
CA GLY A 114 -7.79 2.88 -14.08
C GLY A 114 -8.04 3.12 -15.56
N ASP A 115 -7.05 2.78 -16.38
CA ASP A 115 -7.01 3.15 -17.81
C ASP A 115 -7.91 2.27 -18.71
N GLY A 116 -8.71 1.38 -18.13
CA GLY A 116 -9.72 0.59 -18.86
C GLY A 116 -9.14 -0.56 -19.68
N ASP A 117 -7.84 -0.79 -19.62
CA ASP A 117 -7.14 -1.95 -20.19
C ASP A 117 -7.11 -3.14 -19.21
N ILE A 118 -8.22 -3.36 -18.49
CA ILE A 118 -8.44 -4.65 -17.83
C ILE A 118 -8.87 -5.63 -18.93
N VAL A 119 -7.88 -6.25 -19.57
CA VAL A 119 -8.01 -7.23 -20.67
C VAL A 119 -8.60 -8.54 -20.16
#